data_AF-A0A1H4NNH4-F1
#
_entry.id   AF-A0A1H4NNH4-F1
#
_cell.length_a   1.000
_cell.length_b   1.000
_cell.length_c   1.000
_cell.angle_alpha   90.00
_cell.angle_beta   90.00
_cell.angle_gamma   90.00
#
_symmetry.space_group_name_H-M   'P 1'
#
loop_
_entity.id
_entity.type
_entity.pdbx_description
1 polymer ?
#
loop_
_entity_poly.entity_id
_entity_poly.type
_entity_poly.pdbx_seq_one_letter_code
_entity_poly.pdbx_strand_id
1 'polypeptide(L)'
;MELFDQIVAFCKEHPIQGALYASLFTWGLTGLGASLVFFFKKLNRAVLDGMLGFTGGVMVAASFWSLLSPAIENSPGEGFMKVIPSAIGFALGALALFGMDKWLPHLHINFKDNEAEGVKTNWHKTTLLVLAITLHNIPEGLAVGVLFGAASTLVGVEQTEMVIAAISLAIGIGIQNFPEGFAVAMPLRRQGVSRRKSFWYGQLSAIVEPIAAVIGAVAVSFFVPILPYALAFAAGAMIFVVVEEVIPETQRDKYTDIATLGFIGGFIVMMSLDVGLG
;
A
#
# COMPACT_ATOMS: atom_id res chain seq x y z
N MET A 1 24.04 11.18 18.05
CA MET A 1 23.18 11.06 16.85
C MET A 1 22.04 10.14 17.23
N GLU A 2 20.82 10.66 17.27
CA GLU A 2 19.65 9.88 17.64
C GLU A 2 19.43 8.74 16.62
N LEU A 3 18.72 7.68 17.01
CA LEU A 3 18.51 6.53 16.13
C LEU A 3 17.87 6.93 14.79
N PHE A 4 16.95 7.89 14.81
CA PHE A 4 16.31 8.40 13.61
C PHE A 4 17.31 9.08 12.66
N ASP A 5 18.19 9.93 13.18
CA ASP A 5 19.26 10.57 12.38
C ASP A 5 20.18 9.53 11.73
N GLN A 6 20.47 8.42 12.43
CA GLN A 6 21.28 7.33 11.89
C GLN A 6 20.58 6.63 10.72
N ILE A 7 19.26 6.39 10.84
CA ILE A 7 18.46 5.80 9.77
C ILE A 7 18.41 6.74 8.56
N VAL A 8 18.17 8.03 8.77
CA VAL A 8 18.16 9.02 7.70
C VAL A 8 19.53 9.08 7.01
N ALA A 9 20.63 9.15 7.77
CA ALA A 9 21.98 9.16 7.22
C ALA A 9 22.26 7.90 6.38
N PHE A 10 21.90 6.71 6.89
CA PHE A 10 22.05 5.45 6.17
C PHE A 10 21.25 5.46 4.85
N CYS A 11 19.99 5.86 4.89
CA CYS A 11 19.13 5.90 3.71
C CYS A 11 19.59 6.91 2.66
N LYS A 12 20.26 8.00 3.06
CA LYS A 12 20.89 8.94 2.12
C LYS A 12 22.08 8.32 1.40
N GLU A 13 22.92 7.56 2.11
CA GLU A 13 24.08 6.89 1.53
C GLU A 13 23.69 5.67 0.68
N HIS A 14 22.63 4.97 1.06
CA HIS A 14 22.18 3.75 0.42
C HIS A 14 20.67 3.72 0.13
N PRO A 15 20.14 4.56 -0.79
CA PRO A 15 18.69 4.71 -0.98
C PRO A 15 17.98 3.43 -1.43
N ILE A 16 18.61 2.61 -2.30
CA ILE A 16 18.02 1.33 -2.74
C ILE A 16 17.97 0.33 -1.57
N GLN A 17 18.97 0.32 -0.69
CA GLN A 17 18.93 -0.51 0.53
C GLN A 17 17.91 0.03 1.53
N GLY A 18 17.78 1.36 1.62
CA GLY A 18 16.71 2.03 2.36
C GLY A 18 15.33 1.57 1.90
N ALA A 19 15.07 1.55 0.59
CA ALA A 19 13.84 1.03 0.00
C ALA A 19 13.59 -0.44 0.38
N LEU A 20 14.62 -1.28 0.30
CA LEU A 20 14.53 -2.69 0.69
C LEU A 20 14.21 -2.86 2.18
N TYR A 21 14.90 -2.13 3.07
CA TYR A 21 14.67 -2.27 4.51
C TYR A 21 13.33 -1.68 4.94
N ALA A 22 12.93 -0.55 4.35
CA ALA A 22 11.61 0.03 4.56
C ALA A 22 10.49 -0.93 4.13
N SER A 23 10.62 -1.56 2.97
CA SER A 23 9.62 -2.53 2.48
C SER A 23 9.68 -3.89 3.18
N LEU A 24 10.84 -4.32 3.68
CA LEU A 24 10.91 -5.46 4.60
C LEU A 24 10.23 -5.16 5.94
N PHE A 25 10.27 -3.90 6.39
CA PHE A 25 9.53 -3.45 7.56
C PHE A 25 8.01 -3.48 7.30
N THR A 26 7.52 -2.95 6.18
CA THR A 26 6.09 -2.98 5.84
C THR A 26 5.57 -4.41 5.68
N TRP A 27 6.29 -5.27 4.95
CA TRP A 27 5.99 -6.70 4.85
C TRP A 27 6.03 -7.39 6.23
N GLY A 28 6.98 -7.02 7.08
CA GLY A 28 7.08 -7.48 8.45
C GLY A 28 5.83 -7.15 9.27
N LEU A 29 5.27 -5.94 9.12
CA LEU A 29 4.02 -5.56 9.78
C LEU A 29 2.81 -6.32 9.25
N THR A 30 2.75 -6.64 7.95
CA THR A 30 1.75 -7.57 7.39
C THR A 30 1.87 -8.94 8.06
N GLY A 31 3.09 -9.45 8.21
CA GLY A 31 3.38 -10.68 8.94
C GLY A 31 2.94 -10.62 10.41
N LEU A 32 3.20 -9.51 11.10
CA LEU A 32 2.76 -9.32 12.49
C LEU A 32 1.23 -9.32 12.59
N GLY A 33 0.53 -8.64 11.69
CA GLY A 33 -0.93 -8.67 11.60
C GLY A 33 -1.48 -10.07 11.36
N ALA A 34 -0.92 -10.77 10.36
CA ALA A 34 -1.27 -12.15 10.04
C ALA A 34 -1.02 -13.12 11.21
N SER A 35 -0.02 -12.85 12.07
CA SER A 35 0.31 -13.70 13.22
C SER A 35 -0.81 -13.77 14.27
N LEU A 36 -1.75 -12.82 14.27
CA LEU A 36 -2.89 -12.83 15.20
C LEU A 36 -3.78 -14.07 15.07
N VAL A 37 -3.72 -14.80 13.95
CA VAL A 37 -4.40 -16.11 13.78
C VAL A 37 -3.93 -17.19 14.76
N PHE A 38 -2.76 -17.03 15.37
CA PHE A 38 -2.28 -17.94 16.42
C PHE A 38 -3.05 -17.78 17.72
N PHE A 39 -3.47 -16.55 18.04
CA PHE A 39 -4.17 -16.18 19.26
C PHE A 39 -5.68 -16.24 19.10
N PHE A 40 -6.21 -15.86 17.93
CA PHE A 40 -7.65 -15.75 17.70
C PHE A 40 -8.16 -16.81 16.71
N LYS A 41 -9.33 -17.40 17.04
CA LYS A 41 -10.04 -18.35 16.15
C LYS A 41 -11.26 -17.73 15.49
N LYS A 42 -11.88 -16.74 16.13
CA LYS A 42 -13.04 -16.01 15.63
C LYS A 42 -12.63 -14.56 15.42
N LEU A 43 -13.19 -13.97 14.36
CA LEU A 43 -12.99 -12.57 14.02
C LEU A 43 -14.20 -11.77 14.51
N ASN A 44 -13.95 -10.68 15.24
CA ASN A 44 -14.99 -9.68 15.50
C ASN A 44 -15.14 -8.82 14.25
N ARG A 45 -16.31 -8.90 13.60
CA ARG A 45 -16.59 -8.15 12.36
C ARG A 45 -16.46 -6.64 12.54
N ALA A 46 -16.94 -6.09 13.66
CA ALA A 46 -16.78 -4.66 13.96
C ALA A 46 -15.31 -4.22 13.95
N VAL A 47 -14.42 -5.06 14.50
CA VAL A 47 -12.97 -4.76 14.53
C VAL A 47 -12.38 -4.87 13.13
N LEU A 48 -12.74 -5.89 12.37
CA LEU A 48 -12.24 -6.04 10.99
C LEU A 48 -12.69 -4.89 10.10
N ASP A 49 -13.96 -4.51 10.13
CA ASP A 49 -14.49 -3.45 9.27
C ASP A 49 -13.89 -2.10 9.66
N GLY A 50 -13.68 -1.85 10.95
CA GLY A 50 -12.92 -0.69 11.44
C GLY A 50 -11.45 -0.69 10.99
N MET A 51 -10.79 -1.84 11.02
CA MET A 51 -9.40 -2.03 10.57
C MET A 51 -9.26 -1.83 9.06
N LEU A 52 -10.17 -2.40 8.26
CA LEU A 52 -10.20 -2.23 6.80
C LEU A 52 -10.53 -0.78 6.43
N GLY A 53 -11.47 -0.15 7.13
CA GLY A 53 -11.76 1.28 6.98
C GLY A 53 -10.51 2.11 7.23
N PHE A 54 -9.81 1.85 8.35
CA PHE A 54 -8.54 2.49 8.67
C PHE A 54 -7.49 2.34 7.57
N THR A 55 -7.34 1.13 7.01
CA THR A 55 -6.45 0.90 5.86
C THR A 55 -6.83 1.79 4.67
N GLY A 56 -8.10 1.83 4.27
CA GLY A 56 -8.56 2.70 3.19
C GLY A 56 -8.27 4.18 3.45
N GLY A 57 -8.42 4.63 4.70
CA GLY A 57 -8.11 6.00 5.10
C GLY A 57 -6.63 6.35 4.93
N VAL A 58 -5.74 5.47 5.40
CA VAL A 58 -4.28 5.63 5.24
C VAL A 58 -3.92 5.66 3.76
N MET A 59 -4.42 4.73 2.96
CA MET A 59 -4.11 4.64 1.53
C MET A 59 -4.54 5.89 0.76
N VAL A 60 -5.72 6.45 1.04
CA VAL A 60 -6.21 7.67 0.37
C VAL A 60 -5.36 8.88 0.75
N ALA A 61 -5.05 9.04 2.03
CA ALA A 61 -4.19 10.13 2.48
C ALA A 61 -2.77 10.01 1.88
N ALA A 62 -2.16 8.83 1.93
CA ALA A 62 -0.84 8.58 1.34
C ALA A 62 -0.82 8.84 -0.17
N SER A 63 -1.88 8.44 -0.87
CA SER A 63 -2.03 8.68 -2.32
C SER A 63 -1.98 10.17 -2.67
N PHE A 64 -2.55 11.03 -1.84
CA PHE A 64 -2.54 12.47 -2.09
C PHE A 64 -1.25 13.14 -1.59
N TRP A 65 -1.00 13.07 -0.29
CA TRP A 65 0.07 13.82 0.37
C TRP A 65 1.46 13.29 0.04
N SER A 66 1.67 11.98 0.14
CA SER A 66 3.00 11.40 -0.03
C SER A 66 3.35 11.07 -1.48
N LEU A 67 2.37 11.08 -2.39
CA LEU A 67 2.57 10.67 -3.78
C LEU A 67 2.11 11.70 -4.80
N LEU A 68 0.82 12.04 -4.84
CA LEU A 68 0.29 12.89 -5.91
C LEU A 68 0.80 14.34 -5.78
N SER A 69 0.86 14.91 -4.58
CA SER A 69 1.40 16.25 -4.36
C SER A 69 2.89 16.32 -4.73
N PRO A 70 3.76 15.43 -4.23
CA PRO A 70 5.16 15.35 -4.66
C PRO A 70 5.32 15.10 -6.16
N ALA A 71 4.45 14.29 -6.78
CA ALA A 71 4.48 14.07 -8.22
C ALA A 71 4.24 15.37 -9.02
N ILE A 72 3.28 16.19 -8.60
CA ILE A 72 2.96 17.46 -9.24
C ILE A 72 4.10 18.46 -9.01
N GLU A 73 4.63 18.53 -7.80
CA GLU A 73 5.73 19.43 -7.44
C GLU A 73 6.99 19.16 -8.26
N ASN A 74 7.34 17.87 -8.43
CA ASN A 74 8.49 17.38 -9.20
C ASN A 74 8.23 17.32 -10.71
N SER A 75 7.05 17.69 -11.19
CA SER A 75 6.76 17.76 -12.62
C SER A 75 7.41 18.98 -13.29
N PRO A 76 7.95 18.84 -14.51
CA PRO A 76 8.50 19.96 -15.26
C PRO A 76 7.40 20.95 -15.70
N GLY A 77 7.80 22.21 -15.94
CA GLY A 77 6.92 23.28 -16.41
C GLY A 77 6.29 24.10 -15.28
N GLU A 78 5.36 24.97 -15.64
CA GLU A 78 4.68 25.91 -14.74
C GLU A 78 3.15 25.84 -14.90
N GLY A 79 2.42 26.22 -13.84
CA GLY A 79 0.96 26.23 -13.84
C GLY A 79 0.37 24.86 -14.18
N PHE A 80 -0.57 24.83 -15.13
CA PHE A 80 -1.26 23.60 -15.53
C PHE A 80 -0.34 22.53 -16.14
N MET A 81 0.82 22.91 -16.70
CA MET A 81 1.75 21.93 -17.29
C MET A 81 2.31 20.95 -16.25
N LYS A 82 2.45 21.37 -14.99
CA LYS A 82 2.89 20.49 -13.89
C LYS A 82 1.92 19.35 -13.62
N VAL A 83 0.64 19.49 -13.95
CA VAL A 83 -0.37 18.46 -13.69
C VAL A 83 -0.30 17.34 -14.72
N ILE A 84 0.21 17.61 -15.93
CA ILE A 84 0.13 16.66 -17.06
C ILE A 84 0.85 15.34 -16.76
N PRO A 85 2.11 15.30 -16.29
CA PRO A 85 2.79 14.05 -15.98
C PRO A 85 2.06 13.24 -14.90
N SER A 86 1.64 13.91 -13.83
CA SER A 86 0.93 13.28 -12.72
C SER A 86 -0.45 12.76 -13.15
N ALA A 87 -1.20 13.50 -13.95
CA ALA A 87 -2.50 13.05 -14.47
C ALA A 87 -2.36 11.81 -15.35
N ILE A 88 -1.34 11.77 -16.22
CA ILE A 88 -1.04 10.60 -17.06
C ILE A 88 -0.61 9.43 -16.19
N GLY A 89 0.33 9.62 -15.26
CA GLY A 89 0.78 8.57 -14.35
C GLY A 89 -0.37 7.99 -13.54
N PHE A 90 -1.18 8.85 -12.92
CA PHE A 90 -2.36 8.48 -12.15
C PHE A 90 -3.37 7.67 -12.98
N ALA A 91 -3.69 8.14 -14.19
CA ALA A 91 -4.58 7.41 -15.09
C ALA A 91 -4.01 6.05 -15.48
N LEU A 92 -2.70 5.96 -15.80
CA LEU A 92 -2.04 4.71 -16.13
C LEU A 92 -2.01 3.74 -14.95
N GLY A 93 -1.80 4.22 -13.73
CA GLY A 93 -1.86 3.42 -12.50
C GLY A 93 -3.23 2.81 -12.28
N ALA A 94 -4.27 3.66 -12.33
CA ALA A 94 -5.65 3.20 -12.19
C ALA A 94 -6.05 2.24 -13.30
N LEU A 95 -5.70 2.53 -14.57
CA LEU A 95 -6.01 1.66 -15.71
C LEU A 95 -5.23 0.34 -15.68
N ALA A 96 -3.99 0.34 -15.19
CA ALA A 96 -3.21 -0.88 -15.04
C ALA A 96 -3.88 -1.82 -14.02
N LEU A 97 -4.28 -1.28 -12.86
CA LEU A 97 -4.99 -2.07 -11.85
C LEU A 97 -6.37 -2.50 -12.35
N PHE A 98 -7.13 -1.62 -13.01
CA PHE A 98 -8.39 -1.98 -13.65
C PHE A 98 -8.23 -3.11 -14.70
N GLY A 99 -7.16 -3.05 -15.52
CA GLY A 99 -6.87 -4.10 -16.49
C GLY A 99 -6.52 -5.42 -15.82
N MET A 100 -5.70 -5.37 -14.76
CA MET A 100 -5.35 -6.54 -13.95
C MET A 100 -6.57 -7.15 -13.27
N ASP A 101 -7.44 -6.33 -12.71
CA ASP A 101 -8.71 -6.70 -12.09
C ASP A 101 -9.61 -7.48 -13.06
N LYS A 102 -9.73 -7.02 -14.31
CA LYS A 102 -10.54 -7.71 -15.33
C LYS A 102 -9.91 -8.99 -15.87
N TRP A 103 -8.61 -9.18 -15.74
CA TRP A 103 -7.91 -10.38 -16.22
C TRP A 103 -7.69 -11.43 -15.15
N LEU A 104 -7.42 -11.01 -13.92
CA LEU A 104 -7.02 -11.93 -12.86
C LEU A 104 -8.26 -12.42 -12.13
N PRO A 105 -8.47 -13.74 -12.03
CA PRO A 105 -9.57 -14.29 -11.24
C PRO A 105 -9.37 -13.90 -9.78
N HIS A 106 -10.31 -13.16 -9.22
CA HIS A 106 -10.19 -12.72 -7.84
C HIS A 106 -11.55 -12.59 -7.16
N LEU A 107 -11.51 -12.45 -5.83
CA LEU A 107 -12.70 -12.37 -4.99
C LEU A 107 -12.38 -11.52 -3.76
N HIS A 108 -13.24 -10.57 -3.41
CA HIS A 108 -13.08 -9.75 -2.22
C HIS A 108 -13.63 -10.44 -0.95
N ILE A 109 -13.19 -10.01 0.23
CA ILE A 109 -13.34 -10.72 1.51
C ILE A 109 -14.83 -10.93 1.90
N ASN A 110 -15.73 -9.99 1.61
CA ASN A 110 -17.14 -9.97 1.98
C ASN A 110 -18.07 -10.24 0.78
N PHE A 111 -17.51 -10.65 -0.37
CA PHE A 111 -18.27 -10.98 -1.57
C PHE A 111 -18.60 -12.48 -1.63
N LYS A 112 -19.73 -12.84 -2.27
CA LYS A 112 -20.15 -14.23 -2.49
C LYS A 112 -19.40 -14.85 -3.66
N ASP A 113 -19.33 -16.17 -3.69
CA ASP A 113 -18.53 -16.90 -4.69
C ASP A 113 -19.05 -16.72 -6.14
N ASN A 114 -20.33 -16.39 -6.31
CA ASN A 114 -20.91 -16.04 -7.62
C ASN A 114 -20.65 -14.59 -8.05
N GLU A 115 -19.99 -13.80 -7.19
CA GLU A 115 -19.54 -12.43 -7.43
C GLU A 115 -18.02 -12.40 -7.66
N ALA A 116 -17.39 -13.54 -7.99
CA ALA A 116 -15.98 -13.56 -8.38
C ALA A 116 -15.77 -12.82 -9.71
N GLU A 117 -14.76 -11.96 -9.74
CA GLU A 117 -14.41 -11.13 -10.88
C GLU A 117 -13.23 -11.70 -11.66
N GLY A 118 -12.98 -11.14 -12.85
CA GLY A 118 -11.94 -11.60 -13.78
C GLY A 118 -12.33 -12.85 -14.58
N VAL A 119 -11.31 -13.58 -15.06
CA VAL A 119 -11.53 -14.80 -15.86
C VAL A 119 -12.12 -15.90 -14.99
N LYS A 120 -13.13 -16.63 -15.49
CA LYS A 120 -13.74 -17.73 -14.73
C LYS A 120 -12.71 -18.85 -14.47
N THR A 121 -12.56 -19.25 -13.21
CA THR A 121 -11.69 -20.37 -12.81
C THR A 121 -12.36 -21.27 -11.77
N ASN A 122 -11.84 -22.48 -11.62
CA ASN A 122 -12.23 -23.42 -10.56
C ASN A 122 -11.36 -23.28 -9.31
N TRP A 123 -10.68 -22.15 -9.14
CA TRP A 123 -9.75 -21.96 -8.02
C TRP A 123 -10.50 -21.80 -6.70
N HIS A 124 -9.86 -22.22 -5.61
CA HIS A 124 -10.42 -22.04 -4.28
C HIS A 124 -10.51 -20.55 -3.93
N LYS A 125 -11.59 -20.15 -3.26
CA LYS A 125 -11.82 -18.80 -2.70
C LYS A 125 -10.60 -18.22 -1.99
N THR A 126 -9.90 -19.05 -1.23
CA THR A 126 -8.67 -18.68 -0.52
C THR A 126 -7.56 -18.20 -1.46
N THR A 127 -7.42 -18.84 -2.63
CA THR A 127 -6.42 -18.48 -3.63
C THR A 127 -6.79 -17.16 -4.29
N LEU A 128 -8.07 -16.97 -4.59
CA LEU A 128 -8.59 -15.73 -5.19
C LEU A 128 -8.38 -14.53 -4.26
N LEU A 129 -8.65 -14.71 -2.96
CA LEU A 129 -8.43 -13.68 -1.93
C LEU A 129 -6.95 -13.30 -1.77
N VAL A 130 -6.07 -14.31 -1.67
CA VAL A 130 -4.63 -14.06 -1.53
C VAL A 130 -4.09 -13.40 -2.79
N LEU A 131 -4.54 -13.81 -3.98
CA LEU A 131 -4.11 -13.20 -5.22
C LEU A 131 -4.51 -11.73 -5.31
N ALA A 132 -5.79 -11.40 -5.04
CA ALA A 132 -6.27 -10.00 -5.04
C ALA A 132 -5.35 -9.11 -4.20
N ILE A 133 -5.16 -9.51 -2.94
CA ILE A 133 -4.39 -8.73 -1.97
C ILE A 133 -2.91 -8.67 -2.38
N THR A 134 -2.36 -9.74 -2.95
CA THR A 134 -1.00 -9.72 -3.50
C THR A 134 -0.83 -8.63 -4.57
N LEU A 135 -1.82 -8.39 -5.42
CA LEU A 135 -1.73 -7.36 -6.44
C LEU A 135 -1.77 -5.95 -5.85
N HIS A 136 -2.50 -5.74 -4.75
CA HIS A 136 -2.60 -4.44 -4.08
C HIS A 136 -1.31 -4.02 -3.39
N ASN A 137 -0.56 -5.02 -2.92
CA ASN A 137 0.74 -4.82 -2.31
C ASN A 137 1.81 -4.37 -3.33
N ILE A 138 1.58 -4.51 -4.64
CA ILE A 138 2.53 -4.04 -5.68
C ILE A 138 2.61 -2.50 -5.70
N PRO A 139 1.49 -1.75 -5.85
CA PRO A 139 1.49 -0.29 -5.73
C PRO A 139 2.13 0.24 -4.44
N GLU A 140 1.90 -0.41 -3.31
CA GLU A 140 2.44 0.02 -2.01
C GLU A 140 3.96 -0.12 -1.95
N GLY A 141 4.49 -1.27 -2.37
CA GLY A 141 5.93 -1.46 -2.51
C GLY A 141 6.54 -0.45 -3.48
N LEU A 142 5.91 -0.26 -4.64
CA LEU A 142 6.37 0.71 -5.64
C LEU A 142 6.40 2.14 -5.08
N ALA A 143 5.39 2.55 -4.30
CA ALA A 143 5.29 3.86 -3.68
C ALA A 143 6.50 4.16 -2.77
N VAL A 144 6.83 3.23 -1.86
CA VAL A 144 8.02 3.33 -0.99
C VAL A 144 9.30 3.39 -1.84
N GLY A 145 9.42 2.49 -2.82
CA GLY A 145 10.59 2.40 -3.69
C GLY A 145 10.89 3.67 -4.46
N VAL A 146 9.86 4.23 -5.12
CA VAL A 146 9.98 5.41 -5.98
C VAL A 146 10.47 6.63 -5.19
N LEU A 147 10.01 6.85 -3.95
CA LEU A 147 10.50 7.97 -3.13
C LEU A 147 11.98 7.80 -2.72
N PHE A 148 12.39 6.59 -2.30
CA PHE A 148 13.81 6.33 -2.04
C PHE A 148 14.66 6.45 -3.31
N GLY A 149 14.13 6.02 -4.46
CA GLY A 149 14.77 6.24 -5.76
C GLY A 149 14.93 7.72 -6.07
N ALA A 150 13.92 8.54 -5.80
CA ALA A 150 13.97 10.00 -5.96
C ALA A 150 15.04 10.63 -5.06
N ALA A 151 15.15 10.17 -3.82
CA ALA A 151 16.20 10.64 -2.91
C ALA A 151 17.62 10.38 -3.45
N SER A 152 17.81 9.34 -4.27
CA SER A 152 19.14 9.06 -4.86
C SER A 152 19.58 10.10 -5.90
N THR A 153 18.65 10.91 -6.41
CA THR A 153 18.90 11.91 -7.47
C THR A 153 19.07 13.31 -6.91
N LEU A 154 18.89 13.48 -5.60
CA LEU A 154 18.93 14.77 -4.89
C LEU A 154 20.17 14.85 -4.00
N VAL A 155 20.53 16.07 -3.58
CA VAL A 155 21.68 16.31 -2.69
C VAL A 155 21.31 17.33 -1.61
N GLY A 156 21.93 17.22 -0.43
CA GLY A 156 21.81 18.24 0.62
C GLY A 156 20.48 18.17 1.37
N VAL A 157 19.79 19.30 1.47
CA VAL A 157 18.54 19.43 2.24
C VAL A 157 17.40 18.71 1.53
N GLU A 158 17.23 18.91 0.23
CA GLU A 158 16.18 18.26 -0.59
C GLU A 158 16.27 16.72 -0.51
N GLN A 159 17.51 16.18 -0.51
CA GLN A 159 17.71 14.74 -0.31
C GLN A 159 17.21 14.27 1.05
N THR A 160 17.48 15.07 2.09
CA THR A 160 17.12 14.73 3.47
C THR A 160 15.60 14.73 3.64
N GLU A 161 14.93 15.75 3.10
CA GLU A 161 13.46 15.87 3.08
C GLU A 161 12.83 14.68 2.33
N MET A 162 13.34 14.34 1.14
CA MET A 162 12.82 13.19 0.37
C MET A 162 13.02 11.85 1.08
N VAL A 163 14.16 11.63 1.75
CA VAL A 163 14.38 10.42 2.57
C VAL A 163 13.40 10.37 3.73
N ILE A 164 13.16 11.50 4.41
CA ILE A 164 12.22 11.54 5.52
C ILE A 164 10.79 11.27 5.01
N ALA A 165 10.37 11.88 3.90
CA ALA A 165 9.10 11.58 3.26
C ALA A 165 8.95 10.09 2.91
N ALA A 166 10.00 9.46 2.38
CA ALA A 166 10.02 8.02 2.08
C ALA A 166 9.86 7.15 3.33
N ILE A 167 10.52 7.52 4.44
CA ILE A 167 10.41 6.85 5.74
C ILE A 167 8.99 7.03 6.31
N SER A 168 8.44 8.25 6.27
CA SER A 168 7.08 8.56 6.72
C SER A 168 6.03 7.76 5.95
N LEU A 169 6.17 7.66 4.63
CA LEU A 169 5.32 6.83 3.80
C LEU A 169 5.44 5.34 4.17
N ALA A 170 6.66 4.83 4.35
CA ALA A 170 6.87 3.45 4.77
C ALA A 170 6.27 3.14 6.15
N ILE A 171 6.33 4.09 7.09
CA ILE A 171 5.65 3.96 8.40
C ILE A 171 4.14 3.93 8.20
N GLY A 172 3.58 4.84 7.39
CA GLY A 172 2.16 4.87 7.07
C GLY A 172 1.65 3.56 6.47
N ILE A 173 2.31 3.08 5.40
CA ILE A 173 2.03 1.79 4.76
C ILE A 173 2.17 0.65 5.76
N GLY A 174 3.24 0.62 6.55
CA GLY A 174 3.43 -0.42 7.56
C GLY A 174 2.30 -0.46 8.60
N ILE A 175 1.83 0.69 9.07
CA ILE A 175 0.76 0.76 10.08
C ILE A 175 -0.55 0.19 9.54
N GLN A 176 -0.89 0.43 8.26
CA GLN A 176 -2.09 -0.14 7.65
C GLN A 176 -1.93 -1.61 7.23
N ASN A 177 -0.70 -2.03 6.92
CA ASN A 177 -0.37 -3.42 6.57
C ASN A 177 -0.66 -4.39 7.71
N PHE A 178 -0.55 -3.96 8.96
CA PHE A 178 -0.90 -4.79 10.11
C PHE A 178 -2.40 -5.17 10.10
N PRO A 179 -3.35 -4.21 10.03
CA PRO A 179 -4.74 -4.47 9.69
C PRO A 179 -4.97 -5.39 8.49
N GLU A 180 -4.28 -5.15 7.38
CA GLU A 180 -4.44 -5.93 6.15
C GLU A 180 -4.01 -7.39 6.33
N GLY A 181 -2.83 -7.64 6.90
CA GLY A 181 -2.33 -8.99 7.16
C GLY A 181 -3.28 -9.80 8.04
N PHE A 182 -3.92 -9.15 9.02
CA PHE A 182 -4.98 -9.77 9.82
C PHE A 182 -6.23 -10.08 8.99
N ALA A 183 -6.65 -9.13 8.14
CA ALA A 183 -7.80 -9.26 7.25
C ALA A 183 -7.63 -10.37 6.21
N VAL A 184 -6.40 -10.65 5.75
CA VAL A 184 -6.10 -11.77 4.86
C VAL A 184 -6.15 -13.11 5.62
N ALA A 185 -5.48 -13.17 6.77
CA ALA A 185 -5.22 -14.44 7.44
C ALA A 185 -6.45 -15.01 8.17
N MET A 186 -7.31 -14.14 8.73
CA MET A 186 -8.46 -14.57 9.54
C MET A 186 -9.61 -15.23 8.77
N PRO A 187 -10.01 -14.76 7.57
CA PRO A 187 -10.99 -15.47 6.73
C PRO A 187 -10.54 -16.89 6.42
N LEU A 188 -9.26 -17.10 6.06
CA LEU A 188 -8.67 -18.41 5.86
C LEU A 188 -8.80 -19.27 7.12
N ARG A 189 -8.45 -18.68 8.26
CA ARG A 189 -8.53 -19.37 9.56
C ARG A 189 -9.95 -19.80 9.91
N ARG A 190 -10.95 -18.96 9.60
CA ARG A 190 -12.38 -19.22 9.82
C ARG A 190 -12.92 -20.30 8.87
N GLN A 191 -12.40 -20.39 7.65
CA GLN A 191 -12.73 -21.42 6.67
C GLN A 191 -12.10 -22.80 6.98
N GLY A 192 -11.41 -22.94 8.11
CA GLY A 192 -10.86 -24.21 8.57
C GLY A 192 -9.39 -24.44 8.20
N VAL A 193 -8.74 -23.49 7.54
CA VAL A 193 -7.30 -23.55 7.27
C VAL A 193 -6.52 -23.54 8.59
N SER A 194 -5.43 -24.32 8.65
CA SER A 194 -4.60 -24.40 9.86
C SER A 194 -3.91 -23.07 10.17
N ARG A 195 -3.68 -22.76 11.45
CA ARG A 195 -3.05 -21.49 11.89
C ARG A 195 -1.79 -21.15 11.09
N ARG A 196 -0.92 -22.15 10.94
CA ARG A 196 0.35 -21.99 10.22
C ARG A 196 0.14 -21.68 8.74
N LYS A 197 -0.81 -22.35 8.08
CA LYS A 197 -1.14 -22.07 6.68
C LYS A 197 -1.79 -20.69 6.51
N SER A 198 -2.73 -20.32 7.38
CA SER A 198 -3.36 -18.99 7.37
C SER A 198 -2.33 -17.87 7.55
N PHE A 199 -1.40 -18.03 8.50
CA PHE A 199 -0.28 -17.11 8.68
C PHE A 199 0.62 -17.04 7.44
N TRP A 200 1.01 -18.19 6.87
CA TRP A 200 1.84 -18.22 5.67
C TRP A 200 1.19 -17.48 4.50
N TYR A 201 -0.08 -17.75 4.22
CA TYR A 201 -0.79 -17.05 3.16
C TYR A 201 -0.98 -15.56 3.46
N GLY A 202 -1.25 -15.19 4.71
CA GLY A 202 -1.44 -13.80 5.12
C GLY A 202 -0.17 -12.95 5.05
N GLN A 203 1.00 -13.50 5.36
CA GLN A 203 2.25 -12.75 5.20
C GLN A 203 2.75 -12.78 3.74
N LEU A 204 2.56 -13.91 3.04
CA LEU A 204 3.04 -14.06 1.66
C LEU A 204 2.26 -13.20 0.66
N SER A 205 1.07 -12.71 1.00
CA SER A 205 0.39 -11.74 0.14
C SER A 205 1.21 -10.46 -0.05
N ALA A 206 1.97 -10.06 0.97
CA ALA A 206 2.77 -8.84 0.96
C ALA A 206 4.25 -9.06 0.51
N ILE A 207 4.65 -10.28 0.14
CA ILE A 207 6.05 -10.54 -0.27
C ILE A 207 6.46 -9.78 -1.53
N VAL A 208 5.49 -9.29 -2.29
CA VAL A 208 5.74 -8.49 -3.49
C VAL A 208 6.17 -7.06 -3.17
N GLU A 209 5.89 -6.53 -1.96
CA GLU A 209 6.24 -5.15 -1.61
C GLU A 209 7.75 -4.92 -1.68
N PRO A 210 8.63 -5.77 -1.09
CA PRO A 210 10.07 -5.55 -1.18
C PRO A 210 10.61 -5.66 -2.60
N ILE A 211 10.00 -6.51 -3.42
CA ILE A 211 10.38 -6.67 -4.82
C ILE A 211 10.01 -5.42 -5.61
N ALA A 212 8.78 -4.94 -5.47
CA ALA A 212 8.28 -3.74 -6.12
C ALA A 212 9.02 -2.48 -5.65
N ALA A 213 9.38 -2.39 -4.36
CA ALA A 213 10.15 -1.28 -3.80
C ALA A 213 11.55 -1.19 -4.40
N VAL A 214 12.27 -2.31 -4.49
CA VAL A 214 13.60 -2.32 -5.12
C VAL A 214 13.49 -1.97 -6.61
N ILE A 215 12.51 -2.53 -7.33
CA ILE A 215 12.30 -2.19 -8.75
C ILE A 215 12.00 -0.70 -8.92
N GLY A 216 11.13 -0.13 -8.09
CA GLY A 216 10.77 1.29 -8.12
C GLY A 216 11.97 2.20 -7.84
N ALA A 217 12.74 1.89 -6.79
CA ALA A 217 13.92 2.65 -6.43
C ALA A 217 14.97 2.62 -7.55
N VAL A 218 15.22 1.45 -8.11
CA VAL A 218 16.12 1.25 -9.24
C VAL A 218 15.65 2.04 -10.45
N ALA A 219 14.38 1.93 -10.85
CA ALA A 219 13.84 2.58 -12.03
C ALA A 219 14.02 4.12 -11.98
N VAL A 220 13.72 4.73 -10.85
CA VAL A 220 13.87 6.19 -10.67
C VAL A 220 15.34 6.60 -10.61
N SER A 221 16.19 5.81 -9.93
CA SER A 221 17.63 6.11 -9.85
C SER A 221 18.32 6.11 -11.22
N PHE A 222 17.82 5.34 -12.18
CA PHE A 222 18.34 5.29 -13.54
C PHE A 222 17.68 6.30 -14.50
N PHE A 223 16.40 6.66 -14.27
CA PHE A 223 15.65 7.52 -15.18
C PHE A 223 14.75 8.51 -14.44
N VAL A 224 15.37 9.56 -13.90
CA VAL A 224 14.70 10.63 -13.12
C VAL A 224 13.43 11.20 -13.77
N PRO A 225 13.35 11.44 -15.09
CA PRO A 225 12.13 11.96 -15.71
C PRO A 225 10.88 11.09 -15.53
N ILE A 226 11.01 9.81 -15.14
CA ILE A 226 9.88 8.95 -14.82
C ILE A 226 9.22 9.29 -13.47
N LEU A 227 9.91 10.02 -12.60
CA LEU A 227 9.53 10.20 -11.19
C LEU A 227 8.08 10.70 -11.02
N PRO A 228 7.64 11.80 -11.67
CA PRO A 228 6.26 12.26 -11.54
C PRO A 228 5.22 11.23 -12.00
N TYR A 229 5.54 10.48 -13.06
CA TYR A 229 4.68 9.44 -13.59
C TYR A 229 4.61 8.25 -12.64
N ALA A 230 5.75 7.85 -12.06
CA ALA A 230 5.86 6.69 -11.17
C ALA A 230 5.16 6.93 -9.82
N LEU A 231 5.35 8.11 -9.22
CA LEU A 231 4.64 8.50 -7.99
C LEU A 231 3.13 8.55 -8.22
N ALA A 232 2.71 9.22 -9.29
CA ALA A 232 1.30 9.33 -9.60
C ALA A 232 0.68 7.98 -10.03
N PHE A 233 1.44 7.10 -10.69
CA PHE A 233 1.03 5.73 -11.00
C PHE A 233 0.71 4.96 -9.73
N ALA A 234 1.60 4.99 -8.73
CA ALA A 234 1.35 4.33 -7.45
C ALA A 234 0.11 4.93 -6.75
N ALA A 235 -0.06 6.26 -6.77
CA ALA A 235 -1.24 6.92 -6.22
C ALA A 235 -2.54 6.51 -6.93
N GLY A 236 -2.55 6.51 -8.26
CA GLY A 236 -3.72 6.14 -9.06
C GLY A 236 -4.12 4.68 -8.87
N ALA A 237 -3.14 3.79 -8.79
CA ALA A 237 -3.34 2.39 -8.48
C ALA A 237 -3.94 2.19 -7.08
N MET A 238 -3.40 2.85 -6.05
CA MET A 238 -3.93 2.75 -4.68
C MET A 238 -5.34 3.35 -4.55
N ILE A 239 -5.62 4.49 -5.19
CA ILE A 239 -6.97 5.06 -5.20
C ILE A 239 -7.97 4.11 -5.88
N PHE A 240 -7.59 3.47 -7.00
CA PHE A 240 -8.42 2.46 -7.64
C PHE A 240 -8.77 1.34 -6.67
N VAL A 241 -7.79 0.76 -5.98
CA VAL A 241 -7.99 -0.31 -4.99
C VAL A 241 -8.92 0.14 -3.85
N VAL A 242 -8.73 1.34 -3.31
CA VAL A 242 -9.60 1.82 -2.21
C VAL A 242 -11.05 1.97 -2.66
N VAL A 243 -11.26 2.52 -3.85
CA VAL A 243 -12.61 2.81 -4.36
C VAL A 243 -13.32 1.54 -4.83
N GLU A 244 -12.62 0.67 -5.55
CA GLU A 244 -13.20 -0.56 -6.09
C GLU A 244 -13.38 -1.62 -4.99
N GLU A 245 -12.47 -1.69 -4.04
CA GLU A 245 -12.45 -2.78 -3.07
C GLU A 245 -12.74 -2.33 -1.65
N VAL A 246 -11.87 -1.51 -1.04
CA VAL A 246 -11.89 -1.28 0.42
C VAL A 246 -13.19 -0.61 0.86
N ILE A 247 -13.66 0.39 0.11
CA ILE A 247 -14.92 1.06 0.42
C ILE A 247 -16.10 0.09 0.23
N PRO A 248 -16.33 -0.54 -0.94
CA PRO A 248 -17.43 -1.50 -1.09
C PRO A 248 -17.41 -2.66 -0.10
N GLU A 249 -16.23 -3.19 0.20
CA GLU A 249 -16.01 -4.28 1.14
C GLU A 249 -16.48 -3.93 2.56
N THR A 250 -16.16 -2.73 3.03
CA THR A 250 -16.53 -2.25 4.37
C THR A 250 -17.97 -1.75 4.47
N GLN A 251 -18.57 -1.33 3.36
CA GLN A 251 -19.95 -0.84 3.32
C GLN A 251 -21.01 -1.94 3.13
N ARG A 252 -20.59 -3.21 3.00
CA ARG A 252 -21.48 -4.38 2.83
C ARG A 252 -21.95 -5.02 4.15
N ASP A 253 -21.24 -4.84 5.25
CA ASP A 253 -21.62 -5.39 6.57
C ASP A 253 -22.34 -4.32 7.42
N LYS A 254 -22.90 -4.73 8.56
CA LYS A 254 -23.70 -3.87 9.46
C LYS A 254 -22.90 -2.85 10.27
N TYR A 255 -21.57 -2.81 10.11
CA TYR A 255 -20.66 -1.97 10.89
C TYR A 255 -20.09 -0.79 10.07
N THR A 256 -20.86 -0.28 9.11
CA THR A 256 -20.49 0.82 8.20
C THR A 256 -19.99 2.07 8.94
N ASP A 257 -20.62 2.42 10.07
CA ASP A 257 -20.22 3.59 10.87
C ASP A 257 -18.83 3.39 11.49
N ILE A 258 -18.52 2.17 11.95
CA ILE A 258 -17.22 1.85 12.54
C ILE A 258 -16.14 1.86 11.45
N ALA A 259 -16.45 1.31 10.27
CA ALA A 259 -15.55 1.39 9.11
C ALA A 259 -15.28 2.84 8.71
N THR A 260 -16.31 3.68 8.68
CA THR A 260 -16.19 5.11 8.34
C THR A 260 -15.34 5.86 9.36
N LEU A 261 -15.54 5.63 10.66
CA LEU A 261 -14.69 6.20 11.71
C LEU A 261 -13.25 5.66 11.62
N GLY A 262 -13.08 4.39 11.29
CA GLY A 262 -11.78 3.79 10.98
C GLY A 262 -11.09 4.53 9.86
N PHE A 263 -11.77 4.75 8.73
CA PHE A 263 -11.28 5.51 7.58
C PHE A 263 -10.84 6.92 7.96
N ILE A 264 -11.68 7.66 8.69
CA ILE A 264 -11.32 9.00 9.16
C ILE A 264 -10.07 8.94 10.06
N GLY A 265 -10.01 7.95 10.97
CA GLY A 265 -8.84 7.75 11.84
C GLY A 265 -7.56 7.47 11.06
N GLY A 266 -7.61 6.55 10.09
CA GLY A 266 -6.46 6.22 9.23
C GLY A 266 -6.00 7.40 8.39
N PHE A 267 -6.94 8.14 7.82
CA PHE A 267 -6.66 9.36 7.07
C PHE A 267 -5.95 10.40 7.92
N ILE A 268 -6.45 10.67 9.15
CA ILE A 268 -5.84 11.63 10.08
C ILE A 268 -4.44 11.18 10.47
N VAL A 269 -4.24 9.89 10.79
CA VAL A 269 -2.93 9.36 11.17
C VAL A 269 -1.93 9.57 10.03
N MET A 270 -2.30 9.17 8.81
CA MET A 270 -1.40 9.31 7.66
C MET A 270 -1.10 10.77 7.31
N MET A 271 -2.12 11.63 7.31
CA MET A 271 -1.93 13.07 7.11
C MET A 271 -1.00 13.67 8.17
N SER A 272 -1.15 13.25 9.43
CA SER A 272 -0.30 13.73 10.54
C SER A 272 1.14 13.21 10.43
N LEU A 273 1.33 11.97 9.95
CA LEU A 273 2.66 11.42 9.68
C LEU A 273 3.34 12.17 8.55
N ASP A 274 2.63 12.40 7.45
CA ASP A 274 3.18 13.09 6.28
C ASP A 274 3.55 14.55 6.62
N VAL A 275 2.61 15.33 7.18
CA VAL A 275 2.84 16.75 7.51
C VAL A 275 3.73 16.95 8.73
N GLY A 276 3.71 16.01 9.68
CA GLY A 276 4.43 16.14 10.95
C GLY A 276 5.88 15.66 10.90
N LEU A 277 6.20 14.73 9.99
CA LEU A 277 7.56 14.22 9.81
C LEU A 277 8.20 14.73 8.51
N GLY A 278 7.41 14.97 7.45
CA GLY A 278 7.86 15.43 6.13
C GLY A 278 7.98 16.94 6.01
#